data_AF-A0A935ANS6-F1
#
_entry.id   AF-A0A935ANS6-F1
#
_cell.length_a   1.000
_cell.length_b   1.000
_cell.length_c   1.000
_cell.angle_alpha   90.00
_cell.angle_beta   90.00
_cell.angle_gamma   90.00
#
_symmetry.space_group_name_H-M   'P 1'
#
loop_
_entity.id
_entity.type
_entity.pdbx_description
1 polymer ?
#
loop_
_entity_poly.entity_id
_entity_poly.type
_entity_poly.pdbx_seq_one_letter_code
_entity_poly.pdbx_strand_id
1 'polypeptide(L)'
;MKYLTSTMLLFILALQISFAQTSSVSGQLGTGVGILSGNPIFTAVLTNVQTSERQTILLTQPEFKFNNIANGYDYTLTIEQKNDDYNVLNGISTLDLVMIQRHILGMQLMQSELMRIAADVNGDKYISVYDIVLLRKLILGISSTLPESWRILNKIDLSQHAIQIVKLSEDVNNADFVLIKVGDINGNSY
;
A
#
# COMPACT_ATOMS: atom_id res chain seq x y z
N MET A 1 -38.29 -30.21 66.84
CA MET A 1 -38.25 -28.98 66.03
C MET A 1 -37.01 -28.18 66.40
N LYS A 2 -35.95 -28.20 65.57
CA LYS A 2 -34.89 -27.18 65.52
C LYS A 2 -34.41 -27.14 64.06
N TYR A 3 -34.55 -25.99 63.44
CA TYR A 3 -34.32 -25.77 62.01
C TYR A 3 -32.82 -25.79 61.71
N LEU A 4 -32.47 -26.57 60.67
CA LEU A 4 -31.17 -26.61 60.03
C LEU A 4 -30.95 -25.26 59.33
N THR A 5 -29.99 -24.46 59.78
CA THR A 5 -29.63 -23.20 59.12
C THR A 5 -28.89 -23.52 57.83
N SER A 6 -29.66 -23.60 56.74
CA SER A 6 -29.17 -23.75 55.38
C SER A 6 -28.50 -22.44 54.94
N THR A 7 -27.17 -22.39 54.99
CA THR A 7 -26.38 -21.35 54.33
C THR A 7 -26.55 -21.50 52.81
N MET A 8 -27.42 -20.69 52.19
CA MET A 8 -27.41 -20.53 50.74
C MET A 8 -26.16 -19.75 50.34
N LEU A 9 -25.21 -20.43 49.69
CA LEU A 9 -24.13 -19.79 48.97
C LEU A 9 -24.69 -19.32 47.62
N LEU A 10 -24.88 -18.00 47.46
CA LEU A 10 -25.30 -17.39 46.21
C LEU A 10 -24.07 -17.34 45.27
N PHE A 11 -23.96 -18.28 44.33
CA PHE A 11 -22.93 -18.26 43.30
C PHE A 11 -23.40 -17.37 42.14
N ILE A 12 -23.01 -16.09 42.15
CA ILE A 12 -23.24 -15.18 41.03
C ILE A 12 -22.25 -15.58 39.93
N LEU A 13 -22.73 -16.30 38.92
CA LEU A 13 -21.98 -16.53 37.69
C LEU A 13 -21.98 -15.22 36.89
N ALA A 14 -20.98 -14.36 37.14
CA ALA A 14 -20.74 -13.22 36.28
C ALA A 14 -20.33 -13.76 34.91
N LEU A 15 -21.22 -13.68 33.93
CA LEU A 15 -20.88 -13.90 32.53
C LEU A 15 -19.92 -12.78 32.15
N GLN A 16 -18.61 -13.03 32.24
CA GLN A 16 -17.63 -12.09 31.74
C GLN A 16 -17.74 -12.12 30.22
N ILE A 17 -18.44 -11.13 29.67
CA ILE A 17 -18.29 -10.79 28.26
C ILE A 17 -16.88 -10.20 28.16
N SER A 18 -15.89 -11.04 27.87
CA SER A 18 -14.59 -10.55 27.47
C SER A 18 -14.80 -9.82 26.15
N PHE A 19 -14.79 -8.49 26.18
CA PHE A 19 -14.62 -7.75 24.94
C PHE A 19 -13.28 -8.18 24.36
N ALA A 20 -13.28 -8.64 23.12
CA ALA A 20 -12.04 -8.78 22.39
C ALA A 20 -11.36 -7.40 22.45
N GLN A 21 -10.13 -7.35 22.96
CA GLN A 21 -9.35 -6.13 22.93
C GLN A 21 -9.22 -5.70 21.47
N THR A 22 -9.39 -4.42 21.20
CA THR A 22 -9.21 -3.87 19.86
C THR A 22 -8.07 -2.87 19.84
N SER A 23 -7.47 -2.75 18.67
CA SER A 23 -6.44 -1.76 18.34
C SER A 23 -6.77 -1.10 17.01
N SER A 24 -5.96 -0.15 16.60
CA SER A 24 -6.04 0.54 15.32
C SER A 24 -4.84 0.25 14.44
N VAL A 25 -5.07 0.31 13.13
CA VAL A 25 -4.02 0.21 12.11
C VAL A 25 -4.13 1.44 11.24
N SER A 26 -3.11 2.28 11.25
CA SER A 26 -3.04 3.49 10.45
C SER A 26 -1.69 3.65 9.78
N GLY A 27 -1.71 4.42 8.70
CA GLY A 27 -0.53 4.78 7.94
C GLY A 27 -0.87 5.85 6.91
N GLN A 28 0.15 6.18 6.14
CA GLN A 28 0.06 7.13 5.05
C GLN A 28 0.40 6.46 3.72
N LEU A 29 -0.34 6.83 2.68
CA LEU A 29 0.02 6.59 1.30
C LEU A 29 0.79 7.81 0.80
N GLY A 30 2.12 7.69 0.83
CA GLY A 30 3.03 8.69 0.31
C GLY A 30 3.06 8.66 -1.20
N THR A 31 2.38 9.61 -1.84
CA THR A 31 2.73 10.07 -3.17
C THR A 31 3.90 11.02 -3.02
N GLY A 32 4.92 10.98 -3.88
CA GLY A 32 5.90 12.08 -3.95
C GLY A 32 5.26 13.45 -4.30
N VAL A 33 3.95 13.51 -4.53
CA VAL A 33 3.15 14.66 -4.97
C VAL A 33 1.82 14.69 -4.20
N GLY A 34 1.64 15.69 -3.33
CA GLY A 34 0.76 15.66 -2.16
C GLY A 34 -0.77 15.67 -2.33
N ILE A 35 -1.36 15.10 -3.39
CA ILE A 35 -2.83 14.98 -3.48
C ILE A 35 -3.22 13.65 -4.14
N LEU A 36 -3.93 12.76 -3.44
CA LEU A 36 -4.59 11.55 -3.98
C LEU A 36 -5.96 11.83 -4.61
N SER A 37 -6.34 13.10 -4.76
CA SER A 37 -7.58 13.52 -5.41
C SER A 37 -7.40 13.48 -6.93
N GLY A 38 -7.72 12.33 -7.53
CA GLY A 38 -7.67 12.15 -8.97
C GLY A 38 -7.90 10.70 -9.37
N ASN A 39 -7.68 10.41 -10.65
CA ASN A 39 -7.51 9.04 -11.14
C ASN A 39 -6.01 8.74 -11.25
N PRO A 40 -5.54 7.56 -10.84
CA PRO A 40 -6.34 6.42 -10.38
C PRO A 40 -6.77 6.52 -8.90
N ILE A 41 -7.82 5.77 -8.59
CA ILE A 41 -8.38 5.67 -7.23
C ILE A 41 -7.68 4.54 -6.47
N PHE A 42 -7.24 4.82 -5.24
CA PHE A 42 -6.62 3.85 -4.35
C PHE A 42 -7.51 3.52 -3.15
N THR A 43 -7.41 2.28 -2.66
CA THR A 43 -8.17 1.78 -1.51
C THR A 43 -7.21 1.04 -0.58
N ALA A 44 -7.13 1.42 0.69
CA ALA A 44 -6.45 0.62 1.71
C ALA A 44 -7.34 -0.57 2.08
N VAL A 45 -6.76 -1.76 2.14
CA VAL A 45 -7.48 -3.01 2.41
C VAL A 45 -6.76 -3.75 3.53
N LEU A 46 -7.44 -3.92 4.66
CA LEU A 46 -6.97 -4.72 5.78
C LEU A 46 -7.70 -6.06 5.77
N THR A 47 -6.96 -7.15 5.59
CA THR A 47 -7.50 -8.51 5.50
C THR A 47 -7.08 -9.31 6.72
N ASN A 48 -8.03 -9.88 7.45
CA ASN A 48 -7.75 -10.84 8.51
C ASN A 48 -7.34 -12.17 7.89
N VAL A 49 -6.15 -12.66 8.20
CA VAL A 49 -5.58 -13.86 7.57
C VAL A 49 -6.35 -15.12 7.94
N GLN A 50 -6.85 -15.20 9.17
CA GLN A 50 -7.57 -16.37 9.69
C GLN A 50 -9.01 -16.42 9.18
N THR A 51 -9.72 -15.29 9.10
CA THR A 51 -11.15 -15.25 8.74
C THR A 51 -11.40 -14.86 7.29
N SER A 52 -10.38 -14.36 6.57
CA SER A 52 -10.52 -13.75 5.25
C SER A 52 -11.45 -12.52 5.19
N GLU A 53 -11.86 -11.99 6.35
CA GLU A 53 -12.65 -10.76 6.41
C GLU A 53 -11.81 -9.57 5.94
N ARG A 54 -12.41 -8.72 5.09
CA ARG A 54 -11.77 -7.53 4.54
C ARG A 54 -12.46 -6.27 5.05
N GLN A 55 -11.66 -5.32 5.53
CA GLN A 55 -12.08 -3.95 5.76
C GLN A 55 -11.40 -3.05 4.74
N THR A 56 -12.12 -2.06 4.21
CA THR A 56 -11.61 -1.19 3.14
C THR A 56 -11.84 0.27 3.44
N ILE A 57 -10.86 1.12 3.12
CA ILE A 57 -10.95 2.57 3.19
C ILE A 57 -10.58 3.14 1.82
N LEU A 58 -11.51 3.89 1.21
CA LEU A 58 -11.23 4.67 0.01
C LEU A 58 -10.28 5.82 0.35
N LEU A 59 -9.16 5.92 -0.37
CA LEU A 59 -8.14 6.92 -0.11
C LEU A 59 -8.42 8.18 -0.93
N THR A 60 -9.01 9.18 -0.29
CA THR A 60 -9.17 10.54 -0.83
C THR A 60 -8.19 11.54 -0.23
N GLN A 61 -7.48 11.12 0.82
CA GLN A 61 -6.41 11.84 1.51
C GLN A 61 -5.24 10.86 1.73
N PRO A 62 -4.01 11.37 1.93
CA PRO A 62 -2.84 10.51 2.14
C PRO A 62 -2.97 9.57 3.34
N GLU A 63 -3.74 9.94 4.37
CA GLU A 63 -3.82 9.17 5.60
C GLU A 63 -5.02 8.21 5.61
N PHE A 64 -4.85 7.05 6.23
CA PHE A 64 -5.94 6.12 6.54
C PHE A 64 -5.81 5.57 7.95
N LYS A 65 -6.95 5.22 8.55
CA LYS A 65 -7.00 4.60 9.88
C LYS A 65 -8.16 3.62 9.98
N PHE A 66 -7.82 2.35 10.18
CA PHE A 66 -8.73 1.31 10.59
C PHE A 66 -8.88 1.32 12.11
N ASN A 67 -10.10 1.44 12.60
CA ASN A 67 -10.41 1.44 14.03
C ASN A 67 -11.06 0.13 14.43
N ASN A 68 -10.98 -0.22 15.71
CA ASN A 68 -11.66 -1.39 16.29
C ASN A 68 -11.27 -2.72 15.64
N ILE A 69 -9.97 -2.90 15.33
CA ILE A 69 -9.43 -4.14 14.77
C ILE A 69 -9.17 -5.12 15.91
N ALA A 70 -9.67 -6.36 15.77
CA ALA A 70 -9.58 -7.37 16.81
C ALA A 70 -8.13 -7.82 17.05
N ASN A 71 -7.71 -7.82 18.32
CA ASN A 71 -6.38 -8.28 18.68
C ASN A 71 -6.29 -9.81 18.64
N GLY A 72 -5.05 -10.31 18.53
CA GLY A 72 -4.72 -11.73 18.52
C GLY A 72 -4.73 -12.40 17.14
N TYR A 73 -5.13 -11.67 16.09
CA TYR A 73 -5.14 -12.15 14.70
C TYR A 73 -3.95 -11.61 13.91
N ASP A 74 -3.67 -12.28 12.79
CA ASP A 74 -2.75 -11.78 11.79
C ASP A 74 -3.53 -11.00 10.73
N TYR A 75 -2.94 -9.91 10.27
CA TYR A 75 -3.53 -9.09 9.23
C TYR A 75 -2.53 -8.84 8.10
N THR A 76 -3.06 -8.82 6.88
CA THR A 76 -2.35 -8.31 5.71
C THR A 76 -3.00 -6.99 5.32
N LEU A 77 -2.20 -5.93 5.32
CA LEU A 77 -2.58 -4.63 4.78
C LEU A 77 -2.01 -4.48 3.37
N THR A 78 -2.88 -4.16 2.41
CA THR A 78 -2.52 -3.83 1.03
C THR A 78 -3.14 -2.50 0.63
N ILE A 79 -2.60 -1.89 -0.42
CA ILE A 79 -3.27 -0.83 -1.15
C ILE A 79 -3.64 -1.40 -2.52
N GLU A 80 -4.89 -1.21 -2.92
CA GLU A 80 -5.42 -1.68 -4.19
C GLU A 80 -5.78 -0.48 -5.07
N GLN A 81 -5.42 -0.56 -6.34
CA GLN A 81 -5.87 0.36 -7.36
C GLN A 81 -7.20 -0.14 -7.94
N LYS A 82 -8.25 0.69 -7.93
CA LYS A 82 -9.61 0.26 -8.28
C LYS A 82 -10.01 0.52 -9.74
N ASN A 83 -9.39 1.50 -10.41
CA ASN A 83 -9.82 1.93 -11.74
C ASN A 83 -8.80 1.54 -12.82
N ASP A 84 -9.34 1.04 -13.94
CA ASP A 84 -8.60 0.74 -15.18
C ASP A 84 -8.58 1.95 -16.15
N ASP A 85 -9.48 2.92 -15.97
CA ASP A 85 -9.61 4.11 -16.83
C ASP A 85 -8.76 5.28 -16.31
N TYR A 86 -7.44 5.08 -16.30
CA TYR A 86 -6.50 6.13 -15.92
C TYR A 86 -5.45 6.30 -17.01
N ASN A 87 -4.98 7.54 -17.18
CA ASN A 87 -4.00 7.86 -18.19
C ASN A 87 -2.62 7.33 -17.77
N VAL A 88 -2.23 6.17 -18.31
CA VAL A 88 -0.92 5.54 -18.08
C VAL A 88 0.24 6.47 -18.47
N LEU A 89 0.03 7.35 -19.46
CA LEU A 89 1.00 8.34 -19.92
C LEU A 89 1.17 9.54 -18.98
N ASN A 90 0.33 9.71 -17.95
CA ASN A 90 0.43 10.86 -17.07
C ASN A 90 1.81 10.94 -16.42
N GLY A 91 2.46 12.10 -16.52
CA GLY A 91 3.83 12.35 -16.08
C GLY A 91 4.94 11.72 -16.93
N ILE A 92 4.64 10.79 -17.84
CA ILE A 92 5.67 10.15 -18.68
C ILE A 92 5.99 11.04 -19.88
N SER A 93 7.25 11.44 -19.99
CA SER A 93 7.73 12.33 -21.03
C SER A 93 9.01 11.84 -21.70
N THR A 94 9.44 12.53 -22.77
CA THR A 94 10.74 12.25 -23.40
C THR A 94 11.92 12.59 -22.48
N LEU A 95 11.73 13.45 -21.47
CA LEU A 95 12.76 13.73 -20.48
C LEU A 95 13.07 12.49 -19.62
N ASP A 96 12.06 11.71 -19.27
CA ASP A 96 12.22 10.47 -18.50
C ASP A 96 13.07 9.44 -19.26
N LEU A 97 12.85 9.32 -20.58
CA LEU A 97 13.70 8.50 -21.46
C LEU A 97 15.17 8.94 -21.43
N VAL A 98 15.42 10.26 -21.46
CA VAL A 98 16.78 10.81 -21.42
C VAL A 98 17.43 10.53 -20.06
N MET A 99 16.67 10.59 -18.97
CA MET A 99 17.18 10.26 -17.63
C MET A 99 17.58 8.78 -17.53
N ILE A 100 16.74 7.87 -18.04
CA ILE A 100 17.07 6.43 -18.13
C ILE A 100 18.32 6.22 -18.99
N GLN A 101 18.38 6.84 -20.17
CA GLN A 101 19.53 6.71 -21.07
C GLN A 101 20.84 7.20 -20.42
N ARG A 102 20.83 8.35 -19.75
CA ARG A 102 22.02 8.89 -19.05
C ARG A 102 22.43 8.02 -17.88
N HIS A 103 21.49 7.35 -17.21
CA HIS A 103 21.78 6.37 -16.17
C HIS A 103 22.50 5.16 -16.74
N ILE A 104 21.96 4.56 -17.80
CA ILE A 104 22.56 3.39 -18.48
C ILE A 104 23.98 3.70 -18.98
N LEU A 105 24.20 4.90 -19.51
CA LEU A 105 25.50 5.34 -20.01
C LEU A 105 26.47 5.80 -18.91
N GLY A 106 26.07 5.76 -17.64
CA GLY A 106 26.90 6.23 -16.52
C GLY A 106 27.16 7.75 -16.50
N MET A 107 26.45 8.51 -17.32
CA MET A 107 26.60 9.97 -17.42
C MET A 107 25.92 10.71 -16.27
N GLN A 108 24.82 10.16 -15.76
CA GLN A 108 24.11 10.69 -14.60
C GLN A 108 23.36 9.56 -13.92
N LEU A 109 23.83 9.17 -12.73
CA LEU A 109 23.20 8.10 -11.96
C LEU A 109 21.94 8.62 -11.25
N MET A 110 20.90 7.79 -11.20
CA MET A 110 19.70 8.03 -10.41
C MET A 110 20.03 7.90 -8.93
N GLN A 111 19.71 8.94 -8.16
CA GLN A 111 20.19 9.09 -6.79
C GLN A 111 19.36 8.30 -5.77
N SER A 112 18.05 8.15 -6.02
CA SER A 112 17.15 7.44 -5.11
C SER A 112 16.75 6.06 -5.64
N GLU A 113 16.43 5.15 -4.73
CA GLU A 113 15.85 3.84 -5.05
C GLU A 113 14.50 3.99 -5.77
N LEU A 114 13.69 4.99 -5.40
CA LEU A 114 12.40 5.27 -6.03
C LEU A 114 12.54 5.61 -7.52
N MET A 115 13.55 6.42 -7.88
CA MET A 115 13.83 6.73 -9.29
C MET A 115 14.25 5.48 -10.06
N ARG A 116 15.02 4.58 -9.43
CA ARG A 116 15.43 3.32 -10.06
C ARG A 116 14.23 2.39 -10.29
N ILE A 117 13.34 2.28 -9.30
CA ILE A 117 12.10 1.50 -9.43
C ILE A 117 11.20 2.11 -10.50
N ALA A 118 11.08 3.44 -10.61
CA ALA A 118 10.30 4.08 -11.67
C ALA A 118 10.89 3.83 -13.07
N ALA A 119 12.22 3.72 -13.17
CA ALA A 119 12.94 3.51 -14.42
C ALA A 119 12.96 2.06 -14.92
N ASP A 120 12.79 1.08 -14.02
CA ASP A 120 12.59 -0.33 -14.34
C ASP A 120 11.12 -0.55 -14.72
N VAL A 121 10.81 -0.42 -16.02
CA VAL A 121 9.44 -0.35 -16.53
C VAL A 121 8.82 -1.73 -16.65
N ASN A 122 9.62 -2.75 -16.98
CA ASN A 122 9.16 -4.12 -17.07
C ASN A 122 9.17 -4.88 -15.73
N GLY A 123 9.81 -4.35 -14.70
CA GLY A 123 9.85 -4.92 -13.35
C GLY A 123 10.85 -6.07 -13.20
N ASP A 124 11.85 -6.16 -14.06
CA ASP A 124 12.85 -7.24 -14.02
C ASP A 124 14.03 -6.95 -13.07
N LYS A 125 14.01 -5.78 -12.40
CA LYS A 125 15.04 -5.26 -11.49
C LYS A 125 16.31 -4.77 -12.18
N TYR A 126 16.29 -4.61 -13.51
CA TYR A 126 17.38 -4.03 -14.30
C TYR A 126 16.90 -2.80 -15.07
N ILE A 127 17.68 -1.73 -15.03
CA ILE A 127 17.41 -0.54 -15.86
C ILE A 127 18.16 -0.70 -17.18
N SER A 128 17.40 -0.85 -18.26
CA SER A 128 17.93 -1.26 -19.55
C SER A 128 17.33 -0.45 -20.72
N VAL A 129 17.87 -0.70 -21.92
CA VAL A 129 17.32 -0.11 -23.15
C VAL A 129 15.90 -0.62 -23.42
N TYR A 130 15.52 -1.78 -22.89
CA TYR A 130 14.17 -2.33 -23.05
C TYR A 130 13.12 -1.43 -22.38
N ASP A 131 13.43 -0.86 -21.21
CA ASP A 131 12.56 0.09 -20.50
C ASP A 131 12.29 1.35 -21.33
N ILE A 132 13.33 1.87 -21.99
CA ILE A 132 13.22 2.99 -22.92
C ILE A 132 12.29 2.64 -24.09
N VAL A 133 12.39 1.43 -24.63
CA VAL A 133 11.55 0.97 -25.75
C VAL A 133 10.09 0.87 -25.33
N LEU A 134 9.80 0.37 -24.13
CA LEU A 134 8.43 0.29 -23.60
C LEU A 134 7.80 1.68 -23.45
N LEU A 135 8.51 2.62 -22.80
CA LEU A 135 8.02 3.98 -22.65
C LEU A 135 7.89 4.73 -23.97
N ARG A 136 8.80 4.50 -24.93
CA ARG A 136 8.68 5.09 -26.28
C ARG A 136 7.44 4.59 -27.00
N LYS A 137 7.14 3.28 -26.93
CA LYS A 137 5.90 2.73 -27.51
C LYS A 137 4.66 3.35 -26.88
N LEU A 138 4.69 3.56 -25.57
CA LEU A 138 3.61 4.23 -24.84
C LEU A 138 3.45 5.69 -25.33
N ILE A 139 4.53 6.49 -25.36
CA ILE A 139 4.50 7.90 -25.79
C ILE A 139 3.99 8.06 -27.23
N LEU A 140 4.34 7.12 -28.11
CA LEU A 140 3.91 7.13 -29.52
C LEU A 140 2.50 6.56 -29.73
N GLY A 141 1.81 6.12 -28.69
CA GLY A 141 0.49 5.49 -28.79
C GLY A 141 0.48 4.12 -29.47
N ILE A 142 1.65 3.49 -29.60
CA ILE A 142 1.79 2.12 -30.14
C ILE A 142 1.34 1.10 -29.08
N SER A 143 1.57 1.41 -27.80
CA SER A 143 0.99 0.72 -26.65
C SER A 143 0.13 1.69 -25.87
N SER A 144 -0.98 1.23 -25.31
CA SER A 144 -1.79 1.98 -24.36
C SER A 144 -1.59 1.52 -22.91
N THR A 145 -0.80 0.46 -22.70
CA THR A 145 -0.62 -0.17 -21.38
C THR A 145 0.86 -0.41 -21.05
N LEU A 146 1.11 -0.53 -19.74
CA LEU A 146 2.32 -1.07 -19.14
C LEU A 146 1.94 -2.30 -18.29
N PRO A 147 2.89 -3.20 -17.95
CA PRO A 147 2.62 -4.29 -17.02
C PRO A 147 2.05 -3.78 -15.68
N GLU A 148 2.66 -2.72 -15.15
CA GLU A 148 2.19 -1.96 -14.00
C GLU A 148 2.42 -0.48 -14.29
N SER A 149 1.41 0.37 -14.06
CA SER A 149 1.61 1.82 -14.17
C SER A 149 2.01 2.46 -12.84
N TRP A 150 1.54 1.89 -11.74
CA TRP A 150 1.82 2.35 -10.39
C TRP A 150 2.31 1.17 -9.58
N ARG A 151 3.47 1.33 -8.95
CA ARG A 151 3.96 0.38 -7.96
C ARG A 151 3.63 0.91 -6.58
N ILE A 152 3.02 0.04 -5.78
CA ILE A 152 2.63 0.34 -4.41
C ILE A 152 3.49 -0.53 -3.49
N LEU A 153 4.35 0.11 -2.71
CA LEU A 153 5.37 -0.58 -1.93
C LEU A 153 5.31 -0.15 -0.48
N ASN A 154 5.66 -1.06 0.43
CA ASN A 154 5.87 -0.74 1.82
C ASN A 154 7.03 0.27 1.95
N LYS A 155 6.79 1.38 2.66
CA LYS A 155 7.78 2.46 2.83
C LYS A 155 9.05 2.03 3.58
N ILE A 156 8.94 1.02 4.45
CA ILE A 156 10.06 0.48 5.24
C ILE A 156 10.85 -0.54 4.41
N ASP A 157 10.16 -1.39 3.64
CA ASP A 157 10.77 -2.39 2.77
C ASP A 157 10.17 -2.31 1.36
N LEU A 158 10.88 -1.60 0.48
CA LEU A 158 10.47 -1.37 -0.90
C LEU A 158 10.42 -2.65 -1.76
N SER A 159 10.82 -3.81 -1.23
CA SER A 159 10.61 -5.09 -1.93
C SER A 159 9.21 -5.67 -1.72
N GLN A 160 8.45 -5.16 -0.75
CA GLN A 160 7.16 -5.69 -0.35
C GLN A 160 6.01 -4.83 -0.86
N HIS A 161 4.97 -5.49 -1.38
CA HIS A 161 3.72 -4.85 -1.83
C HIS A 161 2.63 -4.85 -0.76
N ALA A 162 2.91 -5.43 0.41
CA ALA A 162 1.99 -5.58 1.51
C ALA A 162 2.71 -5.42 2.84
N ILE A 163 1.95 -5.05 3.88
CA ILE A 163 2.42 -5.01 5.26
C ILE A 163 1.76 -6.17 6.00
N GLN A 164 2.58 -7.07 6.53
CA GLN A 164 2.13 -8.17 7.38
C GLN A 164 2.18 -7.75 8.83
N ILE A 165 1.05 -7.83 9.52
CA ILE A 165 0.89 -7.52 10.94
C ILE A 165 0.64 -8.85 11.63
N VAL A 166 1.68 -9.35 12.31
CA VAL A 166 1.60 -10.63 13.01
C VAL A 166 1.05 -10.39 14.41
N LYS A 167 -0.03 -11.09 14.75
CA LYS A 167 -0.67 -11.12 16.06
C LYS A 167 -0.85 -9.71 16.64
N LEU A 168 -1.73 -8.93 16.02
CA LEU A 168 -2.03 -7.56 16.46
C LEU A 168 -2.33 -7.53 17.96
N SER A 169 -1.60 -6.69 18.71
CA SER A 169 -1.77 -6.56 20.15
C SER A 169 -1.85 -5.10 20.63
N GLU A 170 -1.45 -4.17 19.78
CA GLU A 170 -1.40 -2.74 20.05
C GLU A 170 -1.62 -1.93 18.76
N ASP A 171 -1.76 -0.61 18.89
CA ASP A 171 -1.93 0.28 17.76
C ASP A 171 -0.71 0.26 16.83
N VAL A 172 -0.94 0.05 15.54
CA VAL A 172 0.07 0.19 14.48
C VAL A 172 -0.13 1.55 13.81
N ASN A 173 0.82 2.47 13.95
CA ASN A 173 0.67 3.86 13.47
C ASN A 173 1.52 4.23 12.25
N ASN A 174 2.36 3.31 11.76
CA ASN A 174 3.36 3.54 10.72
C ASN A 174 3.24 2.53 9.56
N ALA A 175 2.01 2.12 9.25
CA ALA A 175 1.72 1.18 8.18
C ALA A 175 1.74 1.88 6.81
N ASP A 176 2.87 2.51 6.50
CA ASP A 176 3.00 3.44 5.37
C ASP A 176 3.33 2.73 4.06
N PHE A 177 2.78 3.27 2.97
CA PHE A 177 3.09 2.87 1.60
C PHE A 177 3.65 4.04 0.81
N VAL A 178 4.38 3.71 -0.26
CA VAL A 178 4.84 4.65 -1.27
C VAL A 178 4.23 4.29 -2.62
N LEU A 179 3.70 5.30 -3.31
CA LEU A 179 3.28 5.20 -4.71
C LEU A 179 4.40 5.64 -5.62
N ILE A 180 4.74 4.80 -6.59
CA ILE A 180 5.74 5.09 -7.61
C ILE A 180 5.07 4.99 -8.98
N LYS A 181 5.02 6.11 -9.70
CA LYS A 181 4.58 6.11 -11.09
C LYS A 181 5.68 5.50 -11.95
N VAL A 182 5.39 4.34 -12.54
CA VAL A 182 6.32 3.68 -13.48
C VAL A 182 6.47 4.57 -14.71
N GLY A 183 7.73 4.81 -15.10
CA GLY A 183 8.11 5.64 -16.25
C GLY A 183 8.19 7.15 -15.98
N ASP A 184 7.85 7.63 -14.79
CA ASP A 184 8.00 9.04 -14.38
C ASP A 184 9.19 9.14 -13.41
N ILE A 185 10.34 9.58 -13.92
CA ILE A 185 11.61 9.61 -13.19
C ILE A 185 11.83 11.01 -12.58
N ASN A 186 11.26 12.05 -13.18
CA ASN A 186 11.37 13.42 -12.67
C ASN A 186 10.28 13.77 -11.64
N GLY A 187 9.28 12.90 -11.45
CA GLY A 187 8.26 13.00 -10.41
C GLY A 187 7.23 14.09 -10.68
N ASN A 188 6.86 14.30 -11.95
CA ASN A 188 5.91 15.34 -12.34
C ASN A 188 4.46 14.83 -12.56
N SER A 189 4.20 13.54 -12.33
CA SER A 189 2.85 12.98 -12.31
C SER A 189 2.01 13.54 -11.15
N TYR A 190 0.70 13.64 -11.38
CA TYR A 190 -0.31 14.14 -10.44
C TYR A 190 -1.51 13.21 -10.38
#